data_AF-U3CGG7-F1
#
_entry.id   AF-U3CGG7-F1
#
_cell.length_a   1.000
_cell.length_b   1.000
_cell.length_c   1.000
_cell.angle_alpha   90.00
_cell.angle_beta   90.00
_cell.angle_gamma   90.00
#
_symmetry.space_group_name_H-M   'P 1'
#
loop_
_entity.id
_entity.type
_entity.pdbx_description
1 polymer ?
#
loop_
_entity_poly.entity_id
_entity_poly.type
_entity_poly.pdbx_seq_one_letter_code
_entity_poly.pdbx_strand_id
1 'polypeptide(L)'
;MRSALCTISLMLTFSIQAEEIALPSSAVTIDVMEQSRGQKHVELDVTNLTSDINGALDGNVADNTVSGSNIMASGAFADSSGISSVIQNTGNNVLIQNSTVINLSIK
;
A
#
# COMPACT_ATOMS: atom_id res chain seq x y z
N MET A 1 -41.41 -18.71 -68.64
CA MET A 1 -40.37 -17.70 -68.33
C MET A 1 -40.26 -17.36 -66.85
N ARG A 2 -41.36 -17.27 -66.09
CA ARG A 2 -41.32 -17.00 -64.63
C ARG A 2 -40.69 -18.15 -63.81
N SER A 3 -40.92 -19.40 -64.21
CA SER A 3 -40.35 -20.59 -63.55
C SER A 3 -38.83 -20.67 -63.68
N ALA A 4 -38.28 -20.31 -64.84
CA ALA A 4 -36.84 -20.32 -65.10
C ALA A 4 -36.07 -19.24 -64.30
N LEU A 5 -36.71 -18.10 -64.03
CA LEU A 5 -36.11 -17.02 -63.25
C LEU A 5 -36.03 -17.38 -61.75
N CYS A 6 -37.04 -18.08 -61.22
CA CYS A 6 -37.02 -18.62 -59.85
C CYS A 6 -35.93 -19.68 -59.66
N THR A 7 -35.69 -20.55 -60.66
CA THR A 7 -34.68 -21.61 -60.53
C THR A 7 -33.26 -21.08 -60.57
N ILE A 8 -33.01 -20.00 -61.31
CA ILE A 8 -31.68 -19.35 -61.36
C ILE A 8 -31.39 -18.58 -60.07
N SER A 9 -32.39 -17.89 -59.51
CA SER A 9 -32.26 -17.19 -58.22
C SER A 9 -32.01 -18.14 -57.05
N LEU A 10 -32.47 -19.40 -57.14
CA LEU A 10 -32.25 -20.43 -56.12
C LEU A 10 -30.85 -21.05 -56.18
N MET A 11 -30.17 -20.98 -57.33
CA MET A 11 -28.83 -21.55 -57.51
C MET A 11 -27.71 -20.61 -57.02
N LEU A 12 -27.93 -19.29 -56.96
CA LEU A 12 -26.89 -18.32 -56.57
C LEU A 12 -26.66 -18.20 -55.06
N THR A 13 -27.52 -18.76 -54.20
CA THR A 13 -27.42 -18.57 -52.74
C THR A 13 -26.51 -19.57 -52.02
N PHE A 14 -25.83 -20.46 -52.75
CA PHE A 14 -25.13 -21.62 -52.16
C PHE A 14 -23.63 -21.44 -51.92
N SER A 15 -23.06 -20.23 -51.97
CA SER A 15 -21.61 -20.05 -51.75
C SER A 15 -21.26 -18.84 -50.89
N ILE A 16 -21.67 -18.89 -49.62
CA ILE A 16 -20.98 -18.17 -48.54
C ILE A 16 -20.48 -19.26 -47.59
N GLN A 17 -19.22 -19.65 -47.72
CA GLN A 17 -18.55 -20.50 -46.73
C GLN A 17 -18.00 -19.57 -45.65
N ALA A 18 -18.68 -19.50 -44.51
CA ALA A 18 -18.07 -18.93 -43.31
C ALA A 18 -16.95 -19.89 -42.87
N GLU A 19 -15.71 -19.42 -42.81
CA GLU A 19 -14.62 -20.21 -42.24
C GLU A 19 -14.91 -20.39 -40.74
N GLU A 20 -15.16 -21.63 -40.35
CA GLU A 20 -15.53 -21.99 -39.00
C GLU A 20 -14.37 -21.64 -38.06
N ILE A 21 -14.65 -20.87 -37.00
CA ILE A 21 -13.67 -20.61 -35.95
C ILE A 21 -13.27 -21.98 -35.38
N ALA A 22 -12.03 -22.40 -35.67
CA ALA A 22 -11.49 -23.67 -35.20
C ALA A 22 -11.29 -23.57 -33.68
N LEU A 23 -12.30 -23.98 -32.93
CA LEU A 23 -12.18 -24.14 -31.49
C LEU A 23 -11.38 -25.42 -31.22
N PRO A 24 -10.39 -25.39 -30.30
CA PRO A 24 -9.69 -26.60 -29.91
C PRO A 24 -10.70 -27.60 -29.35
N SER A 25 -10.65 -28.85 -29.82
CA SER A 25 -11.58 -29.92 -29.42
C SER A 25 -11.35 -30.40 -27.98
N SER A 26 -10.29 -29.93 -27.33
CA SER A 26 -9.90 -30.31 -25.98
C SER A 26 -9.88 -29.06 -25.11
N ALA A 27 -10.52 -29.16 -23.94
CA ALA A 27 -10.44 -28.11 -22.94
C ALA A 27 -8.97 -27.84 -22.58
N VAL A 28 -8.60 -26.57 -22.54
CA VAL A 28 -7.29 -26.15 -22.04
C VAL A 28 -7.20 -26.55 -20.57
N THR A 29 -6.09 -27.17 -20.18
CA THR A 29 -5.89 -27.58 -18.79
C THR A 29 -5.77 -26.36 -17.88
N ILE A 30 -6.19 -26.51 -16.62
CA ILE A 30 -6.06 -25.46 -15.61
C ILE A 30 -4.61 -24.98 -15.47
N ASP A 31 -3.64 -25.89 -15.62
CA ASP A 31 -2.21 -25.57 -15.52
C ASP A 31 -1.75 -24.62 -16.63
N VAL A 32 -2.22 -24.84 -17.87
CA VAL A 32 -1.89 -23.97 -19.02
C VAL A 32 -2.54 -22.60 -18.88
N MET A 33 -3.76 -22.54 -18.34
CA MET A 33 -4.43 -21.27 -18.06
C MET A 33 -3.68 -20.48 -16.97
N GLU A 34 -3.28 -21.12 -15.87
CA GLU A 34 -2.54 -20.44 -14.79
C GLU A 34 -1.15 -19.95 -15.23
N GLN A 35 -0.49 -20.66 -16.14
CA GLN A 35 0.78 -20.23 -16.73
C GLN A 35 0.63 -19.12 -17.79
N SER A 36 -0.48 -19.12 -18.53
CA SER A 36 -0.75 -18.12 -19.58
C SER A 36 -1.31 -16.81 -19.04
N ARG A 37 -1.75 -16.80 -17.77
CA ARG A 37 -2.11 -15.57 -17.06
C ARG A 37 -0.85 -14.76 -16.83
N GLY A 38 -0.85 -13.49 -17.26
CA GLY A 38 0.20 -12.54 -16.90
C GLY A 38 0.23 -12.36 -15.38
N GLN A 39 1.11 -13.11 -14.71
CA GLN A 39 1.29 -13.05 -13.26
C GLN A 39 1.83 -11.67 -12.88
N LYS A 40 0.95 -10.68 -12.73
CA LYS A 40 1.28 -9.43 -12.05
C LYS A 40 0.92 -9.62 -10.59
N HIS A 41 1.86 -10.18 -9.83
CA HIS A 41 1.84 -10.08 -8.38
C HIS A 41 1.97 -8.59 -8.01
N VAL A 42 0.85 -7.95 -7.69
CA VAL A 42 0.86 -6.59 -7.13
C VAL A 42 0.89 -6.74 -5.63
N GLU A 43 2.09 -6.87 -5.08
CA GLU A 43 2.30 -6.72 -3.65
C GLU A 43 2.21 -5.23 -3.32
N LEU A 44 1.09 -4.82 -2.74
CA LEU A 44 0.91 -3.45 -2.28
C LEU A 44 1.10 -3.42 -0.77
N ASP A 45 2.33 -3.19 -0.33
CA ASP A 45 2.63 -2.88 1.07
C ASP A 45 2.37 -1.39 1.31
N VAL A 46 1.17 -1.07 1.83
CA VAL A 46 0.80 0.29 2.21
C VAL A 46 0.91 0.42 3.72
N THR A 47 2.00 1.03 4.19
CA THR A 47 2.13 1.40 5.60
C THR A 47 1.88 2.90 5.79
N ASN A 48 0.81 3.25 6.50
CA ASN A 48 0.52 4.63 6.91
C ASN A 48 0.92 4.80 8.38
N LEU A 49 1.94 5.61 8.63
CA LEU A 49 2.40 5.93 9.98
C LEU A 49 2.15 7.40 10.25
N THR A 50 1.33 7.71 11.24
CA THR A 50 0.99 9.08 11.62
C THR A 50 1.24 9.27 13.12
N SER A 51 1.53 10.50 13.51
CA SER A 51 1.61 10.90 14.90
C SER A 51 1.09 12.31 15.03
N ASP A 52 -0.14 12.42 15.50
CA ASP A 52 -0.75 13.69 15.85
C ASP A 52 -0.46 13.98 17.33
N ILE A 53 0.32 15.03 17.60
CA ILE A 53 0.55 15.50 18.97
C ILE A 53 -0.03 16.91 19.09
N ASN A 54 -1.05 17.00 19.92
CA ASN A 54 -1.72 18.25 20.24
C ASN A 54 -1.61 18.48 21.74
N GLY A 55 -1.23 19.69 22.12
CA GLY A 55 -1.04 20.03 23.50
C GLY A 55 -1.10 21.53 23.67
N ALA A 56 -1.68 21.94 24.79
CA ALA A 56 -1.80 23.32 25.20
C ALA A 56 -1.31 23.45 26.64
N LEU A 57 -0.65 24.56 26.92
CA LEU A 57 -0.41 25.05 28.27
C LEU A 57 -1.19 26.35 28.40
N ASP A 58 -2.06 26.43 29.38
CA ASP A 58 -2.83 27.64 29.66
C ASP A 58 -3.08 27.80 31.17
N GLY A 59 -3.22 29.04 31.62
CA GLY A 59 -3.40 29.37 33.04
C GLY A 59 -2.18 29.14 33.93
N ASN A 60 -0.99 29.05 33.33
CA ASN A 60 0.25 28.71 34.01
C ASN A 60 0.82 29.89 34.81
N VAL A 61 0.95 29.73 36.12
CA VAL A 61 1.66 30.66 37.02
C VAL A 61 2.71 29.88 37.79
N ALA A 62 3.93 30.40 37.86
CA ALA A 62 5.02 29.81 38.64
C ALA A 62 5.69 30.90 39.48
N ASP A 63 5.42 30.89 40.78
CA ASP A 63 5.96 31.83 41.76
C ASP A 63 6.88 31.12 42.76
N ASN A 64 7.92 31.83 43.20
CA ASN A 64 8.91 31.33 44.17
C ASN A 64 9.53 29.96 43.80
N THR A 65 9.87 29.78 42.53
CA THR A 65 10.34 28.49 42.04
C THR A 65 11.85 28.41 41.94
N VAL A 66 12.39 27.23 42.27
CA VAL A 66 13.81 26.88 42.05
C VAL A 66 13.85 25.74 41.03
N SER A 67 14.47 25.96 39.88
CA SER A 67 14.71 24.92 38.88
C SER A 67 16.05 24.21 39.12
N GLY A 68 16.09 22.91 38.84
CA GLY A 68 17.32 22.11 38.92
C GLY A 68 18.17 22.14 37.66
N SER A 69 19.22 21.30 37.64
CA SER A 69 20.06 21.07 36.46
C SER A 69 19.63 19.82 35.71
N ASN A 70 19.56 19.91 34.39
CA ASN A 70 19.45 18.76 33.51
C ASN A 70 20.85 18.15 33.38
N ILE A 71 21.15 17.08 34.12
CA ILE A 71 22.47 16.46 34.11
C ILE A 71 22.36 15.08 33.46
N MET A 72 23.24 14.83 32.49
CA MET A 72 23.52 13.51 31.94
C MET A 72 24.96 13.15 32.31
N ALA A 73 25.14 12.02 33.00
CA ALA A 73 26.45 11.58 33.44
C ALA A 73 27.33 11.08 32.27
N SER A 74 28.65 11.03 32.48
CA SER A 74 29.55 10.41 31.49
C SER A 74 29.16 8.94 31.30
N GLY A 75 29.01 8.51 30.05
CA GLY A 75 28.60 7.14 29.74
C GLY A 75 27.08 6.90 29.79
N ALA A 76 26.25 7.93 29.90
CA ALA A 76 24.78 7.78 29.95
C ALA A 76 24.18 7.03 28.74
N PHE A 77 24.92 6.94 27.64
CA PHE A 77 24.57 6.15 26.46
C PHE A 77 25.73 5.30 25.94
N ALA A 78 26.74 5.03 26.79
CA ALA A 78 27.78 4.08 26.43
C ALA A 78 27.11 2.74 26.10
N ASP A 79 27.51 2.12 24.99
CA ASP A 79 26.96 0.87 24.49
C ASP A 79 25.45 0.88 24.13
N SER A 80 24.82 2.07 24.04
CA SER A 80 23.44 2.15 23.57
C SER A 80 23.33 1.69 22.11
N SER A 81 22.34 0.85 21.83
CA SER A 81 22.00 0.40 20.49
C SER A 81 20.49 0.53 20.27
N GLY A 82 20.06 0.72 19.02
CA GLY A 82 18.68 1.06 18.71
C GLY A 82 18.39 2.55 18.91
N ILE A 83 17.21 2.89 19.43
CA ILE A 83 16.74 4.28 19.51
C ILE A 83 16.74 4.72 20.97
N SER A 84 17.53 5.75 21.28
CA SER A 84 17.55 6.42 22.57
C SER A 84 16.94 7.81 22.45
N SER A 85 16.04 8.17 23.37
CA SER A 85 15.48 9.52 23.45
C SER A 85 15.53 9.99 24.89
N VAL A 86 16.06 11.19 25.10
CA VAL A 86 16.10 11.83 26.41
C VAL A 86 15.60 13.25 26.28
N ILE A 87 14.68 13.60 27.16
CA ILE A 87 14.15 14.95 27.30
C ILE A 87 14.26 15.30 28.77
N GLN A 88 15.03 16.34 29.07
CA GLN A 88 15.19 16.86 30.40
C GLN A 88 14.69 18.31 30.41
N ASN A 89 13.77 18.60 31.32
CA ASN A 89 13.33 19.96 31.57
C ASN A 89 13.18 20.17 33.07
N THR A 90 13.97 21.08 33.61
CA THR A 90 14.00 21.41 35.04
C THR A 90 13.16 22.62 35.41
N GLY A 91 12.50 23.23 34.43
CA GLY A 91 11.64 24.39 34.61
C GLY A 91 10.20 24.03 34.96
N ASN A 92 9.40 25.05 35.20
CA ASN A 92 7.97 24.94 35.41
C ASN A 92 7.22 25.33 34.15
N ASN A 93 5.94 24.98 34.08
CA ASN A 93 5.08 25.31 32.94
C ASN A 93 5.60 24.70 31.64
N VAL A 94 5.95 23.42 31.70
CA VAL A 94 6.58 22.72 30.59
C VAL A 94 5.62 21.68 30.05
N LEU A 95 5.38 21.77 28.76
CA LEU A 95 4.67 20.78 27.97
C LEU A 95 5.70 20.21 27.00
N ILE A 96 5.99 18.92 27.20
CA ILE A 96 6.86 18.16 26.31
C ILE A 96 5.97 17.27 25.47
N GLN A 97 6.06 17.47 24.16
CA GLN A 97 5.38 16.67 23.15
C GLN A 97 6.45 16.00 22.30
N ASN A 98 6.63 14.70 22.50
CA ASN A 98 7.57 13.90 21.74
C ASN A 98 6.84 12.68 21.18
N SER A 99 7.13 12.36 19.92
CA SER A 99 6.66 11.14 19.28
C SER A 99 7.75 10.57 18.39
N THR A 100 7.98 9.28 18.57
CA THR A 100 8.89 8.50 17.75
C THR A 100 8.06 7.45 17.04
N VAL A 101 7.96 7.57 15.72
CA VAL A 101 7.20 6.66 14.88
C VAL A 101 8.18 5.83 14.05
N ILE A 102 8.15 4.52 14.21
CA ILE A 102 9.10 3.60 13.58
C ILE A 102 8.34 2.61 12.70
N ASN A 103 8.68 2.59 11.41
CA ASN A 103 8.35 1.47 10.54
C ASN A 103 9.59 0.60 10.38
N LEU A 104 9.54 -0.65 10.83
CA LEU A 104 10.67 -1.58 10.76
C LEU A 104 10.26 -2.82 9.98
N SER A 105 10.92 -3.03 8.83
CA SER A 105 10.79 -4.23 8.01
C SER A 105 12.09 -5.00 8.02
N ILE A 106 12.06 -6.24 8.51
CA ILE A 106 13.22 -7.15 8.54
C ILE A 106 13.02 -8.20 7.44
N LYS A 107 14.08 -8.51 6.71
CA LYS A 107 14.09 -9.54 5.65
C LYS A 107 14.60 -10.87 6.18
#